data_AF-X1FD91-F1
#
_entry.id   AF-X1FD91-F1
#
_cell.length_a   1.000
_cell.length_b   1.000
_cell.length_c   1.000
_cell.angle_alpha   90.00
_cell.angle_beta   90.00
_cell.angle_gamma   90.00
#
_symmetry.space_group_name_H-M   'P 1'
#
loop_
_entity.id
_entity.type
_entity.pdbx_description
1 polymer ?
#
loop_
_entity_poly.entity_id
_entity_poly.type
_entity_poly.pdbx_seq_one_letter_code
_entity_poly.pdbx_strand_id
1 'polypeptide(L)'
;LQFIGMVFETFIILVALIFLVLILMKYYEKKHQLTLYLFLIFLSYIIAIVFSWLSKVFILYSGIDYVYNSILPDPSTPLSWILLRIVDFRISFVFLSIGIYLSYIFKVKVFGKGYNKVLRIVITLYAIITAGFALFVYQRGETLYDVFAFLFIFIFMAVIYIPFFIESFQSFKDTDNKVFKTAFLSLAIMAIFFILVPLSFLIDRILILAGGPGFSLFYFLAWIFVIFAILGAYFGYIRPKSEK
;
A
#
# COMPACT_ATOMS: atom_id res chain seq x y z
N LEU A 1 11.06 -1.48 20.06
CA LEU A 1 10.93 -1.53 18.58
C LEU A 1 9.69 -0.79 18.08
N GLN A 2 8.53 -0.98 18.71
CA GLN A 2 7.29 -0.23 18.40
C GLN A 2 7.49 1.30 18.28
N PHE A 3 8.18 1.92 19.27
CA PHE A 3 8.49 3.35 19.24
C PHE A 3 9.34 3.77 18.03
N ILE A 4 10.36 2.98 17.68
CA ILE A 4 11.23 3.24 16.53
C ILE A 4 10.42 3.14 15.23
N GLY A 5 9.59 2.10 15.11
CA GLY A 5 8.67 1.94 13.98
C GLY A 5 7.70 3.12 13.84
N MET A 6 7.13 3.58 14.94
CA MET A 6 6.26 4.76 14.98
C MET A 6 6.97 6.03 14.49
N VAL A 7 8.17 6.32 14.98
CA VAL A 7 8.96 7.49 14.55
C VAL A 7 9.31 7.39 13.06
N PHE A 8 9.69 6.21 12.59
CA PHE A 8 10.02 5.98 11.18
C PHE A 8 8.82 6.18 10.26
N GLU A 9 7.65 5.65 10.65
CA GLU A 9 6.39 5.84 9.93
C GLU A 9 5.94 7.31 9.93
N THR A 10 6.15 8.06 11.01
CA THR A 10 5.89 9.51 11.04
C THR A 10 6.65 10.23 9.92
N PHE A 11 7.93 9.93 9.73
CA PHE A 11 8.74 10.54 8.66
C PHE A 11 8.15 10.21 7.28
N ILE A 12 7.73 8.97 7.06
CA ILE A 12 7.16 8.51 5.78
C ILE A 12 5.81 9.17 5.52
N ILE A 13 4.96 9.31 6.54
CA ILE A 13 3.68 10.02 6.44
C ILE A 13 3.92 11.47 6.02
N LEU A 14 4.88 12.17 6.63
CA LEU A 14 5.20 13.55 6.27
C LEU A 14 5.63 13.67 4.80
N VAL A 15 6.53 12.79 4.34
CA VAL A 15 6.95 12.76 2.93
C VAL A 15 5.76 12.47 2.02
N ALA A 16 4.95 11.46 2.35
CA ALA A 16 3.79 11.08 1.54
C ALA A 16 2.73 12.20 1.45
N LEU A 17 2.51 12.95 2.54
CA LEU A 17 1.61 14.10 2.57
C LEU A 17 2.08 15.21 1.63
N ILE A 18 3.38 15.50 1.58
CA ILE A 18 3.94 16.47 0.62
C ILE A 18 3.60 16.04 -0.81
N PHE A 19 3.82 14.77 -1.15
CA PHE A 19 3.47 14.25 -2.48
C PHE A 19 1.97 14.29 -2.75
N LEU A 20 1.12 14.00 -1.76
CA LEU A 20 -0.33 14.08 -1.91
C LEU A 20 -0.78 15.50 -2.27
N VAL A 21 -0.21 16.52 -1.61
CA VAL A 21 -0.48 17.93 -1.92
C VAL A 21 -0.02 18.27 -3.34
N LEU A 22 1.16 17.82 -3.76
CA LEU A 22 1.64 18.04 -5.13
C LEU A 22 0.74 17.39 -6.19
N ILE A 23 0.23 16.18 -5.94
CA ILE A 23 -0.75 15.52 -6.82
C ILE A 23 -2.04 16.31 -6.86
N LEU A 24 -2.52 16.78 -5.72
CA LEU A 24 -3.76 17.55 -5.60
C LEU A 24 -3.66 18.87 -6.39
N MET A 25 -2.54 19.59 -6.27
CA MET A 25 -2.27 20.79 -7.08
C MET A 25 -2.32 20.47 -8.57
N LYS A 26 -1.64 19.40 -9.01
CA LYS A 26 -1.65 18.96 -10.41
C LYS A 26 -3.06 18.54 -10.88
N TYR A 27 -3.87 17.97 -10.00
CA TYR A 27 -5.27 17.67 -10.29
C TYR A 27 -6.09 18.95 -10.49
N TYR A 28 -5.94 19.97 -9.63
CA TYR A 28 -6.62 21.25 -9.81
C TYR A 28 -6.21 21.98 -11.09
N GLU A 29 -4.94 21.86 -11.51
CA GLU A 29 -4.45 22.43 -12.78
C GLU A 29 -5.03 21.72 -14.01
N LYS A 30 -4.99 20.37 -14.05
CA LYS A 30 -5.36 19.60 -15.24
C LYS A 30 -6.82 19.18 -15.29
N LYS A 31 -7.46 18.98 -14.13
CA LYS A 31 -8.80 18.39 -13.93
C LYS A 31 -9.01 17.07 -14.71
N HIS A 32 -7.93 16.33 -14.94
CA HIS A 32 -7.95 15.09 -15.73
C HIS A 32 -8.33 13.88 -14.86
N GLN A 33 -9.01 12.90 -15.44
CA GLN A 33 -9.41 11.70 -14.68
C GLN A 33 -8.20 10.92 -14.15
N LEU A 34 -7.11 10.82 -14.91
CA LEU A 34 -5.90 10.09 -14.47
C LEU A 34 -5.26 10.71 -13.22
N THR A 35 -5.24 12.04 -13.10
CA THR A 35 -4.69 12.71 -11.92
C THR A 35 -5.59 12.53 -10.71
N LEU A 36 -6.91 12.39 -10.90
CA LEU A 36 -7.85 12.00 -9.83
C LEU A 36 -7.57 10.58 -9.32
N TYR A 37 -7.42 9.59 -10.22
CA TYR A 37 -7.09 8.23 -9.78
C TYR A 37 -5.76 8.18 -9.04
N LEU A 38 -4.74 8.88 -9.54
CA LEU A 38 -3.45 8.96 -8.86
C LEU A 38 -3.60 9.55 -7.46
N PHE A 39 -4.39 10.62 -7.31
CA PHE A 39 -4.70 11.21 -6.00
C PHE A 39 -5.38 10.19 -5.08
N LEU A 40 -6.41 9.49 -5.55
CA LEU A 40 -7.16 8.51 -4.74
C LEU A 40 -6.30 7.30 -4.35
N ILE A 41 -5.41 6.83 -5.23
CA ILE A 41 -4.44 5.76 -4.92
C ILE A 41 -3.51 6.21 -3.79
N PHE A 42 -2.91 7.39 -3.94
CA PHE A 42 -2.00 7.96 -2.93
C PHE A 42 -2.70 8.21 -1.60
N LEU A 43 -3.90 8.77 -1.64
CA LEU A 43 -4.72 8.98 -0.44
C LEU A 43 -5.00 7.65 0.27
N SER A 44 -5.37 6.61 -0.48
CA SER A 44 -5.63 5.28 0.09
C SER A 44 -4.37 4.70 0.75
N TYR A 45 -3.21 4.80 0.10
CA TYR A 45 -1.96 4.36 0.70
C TYR A 45 -1.56 5.17 1.94
N ILE A 46 -1.73 6.50 1.92
CA ILE A 46 -1.46 7.33 3.11
C ILE A 46 -2.37 6.93 4.26
N ILE A 47 -3.66 6.74 4.02
CA ILE A 47 -4.59 6.29 5.06
C ILE A 47 -4.16 4.92 5.62
N ALA A 48 -3.73 3.99 4.76
CA ALA A 48 -3.19 2.70 5.20
C ALA A 48 -1.96 2.85 6.12
N ILE A 49 -1.03 3.74 5.76
CA ILE A 49 0.17 4.04 6.55
C ILE A 49 -0.22 4.71 7.88
N VAL A 50 -1.18 5.63 7.87
CA VAL A 50 -1.69 6.27 9.09
C VAL A 50 -2.31 5.25 10.03
N PHE A 51 -3.11 4.30 9.54
CA PHE A 51 -3.63 3.22 10.39
C PHE A 51 -2.53 2.29 10.90
N SER A 52 -1.50 2.04 10.07
CA SER A 52 -0.32 1.29 10.50
C SER A 52 0.40 2.02 11.63
N TRP A 53 0.53 3.34 11.54
CA TRP A 53 1.13 4.16 12.58
C TRP A 53 0.26 4.22 13.85
N LEU A 54 -1.06 4.38 13.69
CA LEU A 54 -2.02 4.40 14.80
C LEU A 54 -1.99 3.12 15.62
N SER A 55 -1.75 1.96 15.01
CA SER A 55 -1.52 0.71 15.74
C SER A 55 -0.43 0.86 16.82
N LYS A 56 0.72 1.46 16.47
CA LYS A 56 1.84 1.66 17.41
C LYS A 56 1.49 2.69 18.47
N VAL A 57 0.80 3.76 18.07
CA VAL A 57 0.33 4.79 19.01
C VAL A 57 -0.60 4.16 20.05
N PHE A 58 -1.56 3.33 19.63
CA PHE A 58 -2.47 2.67 20.56
C PHE A 58 -1.76 1.64 21.45
N ILE A 59 -0.83 0.86 20.91
CA ILE A 59 -0.02 -0.08 21.72
C ILE A 59 0.80 0.67 22.78
N LEU A 60 1.38 1.82 22.44
CA LEU A 60 2.30 2.55 23.33
C LEU A 60 1.62 3.49 24.32
N TYR A 61 0.50 4.12 23.93
CA TYR A 61 -0.04 5.28 24.65
C TYR A 61 -1.52 5.18 25.01
N SER A 62 -2.26 4.14 24.60
CA SER A 62 -3.69 4.06 24.91
C SER A 62 -3.98 3.84 26.40
N GLY A 63 -3.07 3.19 27.13
CA GLY A 63 -3.33 2.75 28.50
C GLY A 63 -4.43 1.67 28.61
N ILE A 64 -4.83 1.06 27.48
CA ILE A 64 -5.88 0.04 27.44
C ILE A 64 -5.21 -1.34 27.47
N ASP A 65 -5.41 -2.09 28.55
CA ASP A 65 -4.69 -3.34 28.78
C ASP A 65 -4.93 -4.42 27.72
N TYR A 66 -6.18 -4.59 27.28
CA TYR A 66 -6.54 -5.53 26.21
C TYR A 66 -6.11 -5.05 24.81
N VAL A 67 -5.47 -3.89 24.66
CA VAL A 67 -4.94 -3.46 23.36
C VAL A 67 -3.51 -3.99 23.17
N TYR A 68 -2.66 -3.87 24.18
CA TYR A 68 -1.26 -4.29 24.07
C TYR A 68 -0.99 -5.72 24.58
N ASN A 69 -1.84 -6.26 25.47
CA ASN A 69 -1.65 -7.59 26.04
C ASN A 69 -2.65 -8.62 25.48
N SER A 70 -2.20 -9.41 24.50
CA SER A 70 -3.00 -10.45 23.80
C SER A 70 -3.54 -11.55 24.70
N ILE A 71 -3.02 -11.72 25.92
CA ILE A 71 -3.47 -12.74 26.88
C ILE A 71 -4.79 -12.32 27.55
N LEU A 72 -5.03 -11.01 27.68
CA LEU A 72 -6.24 -10.51 28.32
C LEU A 72 -7.47 -10.70 27.42
N PRO A 73 -8.63 -11.07 27.98
CA PRO A 73 -9.84 -11.29 27.19
C PRO A 73 -10.30 -10.01 26.47
N ASP A 74 -10.83 -10.17 25.25
CA ASP A 74 -11.50 -9.08 24.52
C ASP A 74 -12.85 -8.78 25.22
N PRO A 75 -13.12 -7.52 25.62
CA PRO A 75 -14.39 -7.13 26.23
C PRO A 75 -15.59 -7.26 25.28
N SER A 76 -15.38 -7.63 24.02
CA SER A 76 -16.43 -7.94 23.03
C SER A 76 -17.37 -6.76 22.76
N THR A 77 -16.83 -5.55 22.80
CA THR A 77 -17.55 -4.31 22.53
C THR A 77 -17.33 -3.84 21.09
N PRO A 78 -18.21 -3.01 20.52
CA PRO A 78 -17.97 -2.40 19.20
C PRO A 78 -16.65 -1.61 19.14
N LEU A 79 -16.28 -0.95 20.25
CA LEU A 79 -15.03 -0.21 20.34
C LEU A 79 -13.81 -1.15 20.33
N SER A 80 -13.82 -2.22 21.13
CA SER A 80 -12.72 -3.18 21.15
C SER A 80 -12.57 -3.88 19.80
N TRP A 81 -13.68 -4.18 19.12
CA TRP A 81 -13.65 -4.70 17.76
C TRP A 81 -12.84 -3.77 16.83
N ILE A 82 -13.16 -2.47 16.78
CA ILE A 82 -12.47 -1.51 15.91
C ILE A 82 -11.00 -1.36 16.30
N LEU A 83 -10.71 -1.17 17.60
CA LEU A 83 -9.35 -0.95 18.08
C LEU A 83 -8.43 -2.12 17.74
N LEU A 84 -8.90 -3.36 17.92
CA LEU A 84 -8.13 -4.55 17.59
C LEU A 84 -7.84 -4.67 16.08
N ARG A 85 -8.78 -4.26 15.21
CA ARG A 85 -8.55 -4.23 13.76
C ARG A 85 -7.56 -3.13 13.35
N ILE A 86 -7.47 -2.03 14.10
CA ILE A 86 -6.43 -1.03 13.88
C ILE A 86 -5.07 -1.58 14.31
N VAL A 87 -5.00 -2.09 15.54
CA VAL A 87 -3.76 -2.58 16.17
C VAL A 87 -3.12 -3.70 15.34
N ASP A 88 -3.92 -4.62 14.81
CA ASP A 88 -3.43 -5.73 13.98
C ASP A 88 -3.46 -5.41 12.48
N PHE A 89 -3.38 -4.12 12.10
CA PHE A 89 -3.21 -3.62 10.73
C PHE A 89 -4.33 -3.98 9.74
N ARG A 90 -5.45 -4.52 10.21
CA ARG A 90 -6.55 -4.99 9.35
C ARG A 90 -7.17 -3.87 8.56
N ILE A 91 -7.36 -2.70 9.18
CA ILE A 91 -7.87 -1.51 8.48
C ILE A 91 -6.88 -1.04 7.42
N SER A 92 -5.57 -1.10 7.68
CA SER A 92 -4.54 -0.78 6.69
C SER A 92 -4.64 -1.66 5.45
N PHE A 93 -4.90 -2.96 5.59
CA PHE A 93 -5.08 -3.88 4.45
C PHE A 93 -6.29 -3.55 3.58
N VAL A 94 -7.38 -3.04 4.17
CA VAL A 94 -8.56 -2.60 3.41
C VAL A 94 -8.18 -1.44 2.50
N PHE A 95 -7.51 -0.42 3.04
CA PHE A 95 -7.08 0.74 2.25
C PHE A 95 -6.00 0.39 1.22
N LEU A 96 -5.09 -0.54 1.53
CA LEU A 96 -4.17 -1.10 0.54
C LEU A 96 -4.93 -1.79 -0.60
N SER A 97 -5.93 -2.61 -0.28
CA SER A 97 -6.74 -3.31 -1.29
C SER A 97 -7.48 -2.33 -2.21
N ILE A 98 -8.04 -1.26 -1.64
CA ILE A 98 -8.68 -0.17 -2.40
C ILE A 98 -7.65 0.50 -3.31
N GLY A 99 -6.47 0.85 -2.79
CA GLY A 99 -5.39 1.46 -3.56
C GLY A 99 -4.93 0.59 -4.73
N ILE A 100 -4.72 -0.71 -4.50
CA ILE A 100 -4.31 -1.68 -5.54
C ILE A 100 -5.39 -1.80 -6.62
N TYR A 101 -6.67 -1.87 -6.23
CA TYR A 101 -7.78 -1.90 -7.18
C TYR A 101 -7.85 -0.63 -8.05
N LEU A 102 -7.67 0.54 -7.43
CA LEU A 102 -7.60 1.80 -8.17
C LEU A 102 -6.39 1.86 -9.11
N SER A 103 -5.24 1.31 -8.69
CA SER A 103 -4.05 1.17 -9.53
C SER A 103 -4.30 0.30 -10.77
N TYR A 104 -5.12 -0.74 -10.66
CA TYR A 104 -5.57 -1.50 -11.84
C TYR A 104 -6.35 -0.64 -12.83
N ILE A 105 -7.38 0.09 -12.35
CA ILE A 105 -8.17 0.97 -13.21
C ILE A 105 -7.27 2.01 -13.88
N PHE A 106 -6.35 2.57 -13.10
CA PHE A 106 -5.39 3.55 -13.57
C PHE A 106 -4.47 2.97 -14.65
N LYS A 107 -3.90 1.76 -14.46
CA LYS A 107 -3.11 1.06 -15.48
C LYS A 107 -3.86 0.95 -16.80
N VAL A 108 -5.10 0.45 -16.75
CA VAL A 108 -5.92 0.24 -17.95
C VAL A 108 -6.16 1.56 -18.68
N LYS A 109 -6.38 2.66 -17.95
CA LYS A 109 -6.57 4.00 -18.54
C LYS A 109 -5.28 4.59 -19.10
N VAL A 110 -4.12 4.30 -18.52
CA VAL A 110 -2.82 4.82 -18.99
C VAL A 110 -2.38 4.12 -20.27
N PHE A 111 -2.43 2.78 -20.32
CA PHE A 111 -1.86 2.01 -21.43
C PHE A 111 -2.85 1.66 -22.53
N GLY A 112 -4.16 1.90 -22.33
CA GLY A 112 -5.19 1.72 -23.36
C GLY A 112 -5.38 0.29 -23.88
N LYS A 113 -4.56 -0.67 -23.45
CA LYS A 113 -4.63 -2.07 -23.87
C LYS A 113 -5.78 -2.78 -23.15
N GLY A 114 -6.88 -2.93 -23.87
CA GLY A 114 -7.92 -3.94 -23.68
C GLY A 114 -8.51 -4.00 -22.27
N TYR A 115 -9.55 -3.19 -22.03
CA TYR A 115 -10.44 -3.41 -20.90
C TYR A 115 -11.08 -4.81 -20.99
N ASN A 116 -10.50 -5.79 -20.32
CA ASN A 116 -11.05 -7.13 -20.24
C ASN A 116 -12.08 -7.17 -19.09
N LYS A 117 -13.36 -7.27 -19.45
CA LYS A 117 -14.48 -7.34 -18.49
C LYS A 117 -14.30 -8.48 -17.48
N VAL A 118 -13.85 -9.65 -17.93
CA VAL A 118 -13.62 -10.82 -17.07
C VAL A 118 -12.50 -10.53 -16.08
N LEU A 119 -11.37 -10.01 -16.56
CA LEU A 119 -10.25 -9.65 -15.69
C LEU A 119 -10.66 -8.61 -14.65
N ARG A 120 -11.47 -7.60 -15.03
CA ARG A 120 -12.01 -6.63 -14.08
C ARG A 120 -12.84 -7.30 -12.99
N ILE A 121 -13.76 -8.19 -13.37
CA ILE A 121 -14.60 -8.91 -12.40
C ILE A 121 -13.73 -9.72 -11.43
N VAL A 122 -12.76 -10.47 -11.96
CA VAL A 122 -11.82 -11.27 -11.14
C VAL A 122 -11.06 -10.37 -10.15
N ILE A 123 -10.52 -9.24 -10.62
CA ILE A 123 -9.80 -8.29 -9.78
C ILE A 123 -10.72 -7.66 -8.72
N THR A 124 -11.96 -7.29 -9.08
CA THR A 124 -12.93 -6.75 -8.13
C THR A 124 -13.29 -7.78 -7.05
N LEU A 125 -13.57 -9.03 -7.44
CA LEU A 125 -13.83 -10.10 -6.48
C LEU A 125 -12.62 -10.35 -5.59
N TYR A 126 -11.41 -10.38 -6.15
CA TYR A 126 -10.19 -10.56 -5.39
C TYR A 126 -9.98 -9.42 -4.37
N ALA A 127 -10.26 -8.18 -4.75
CA ALA A 127 -10.20 -7.02 -3.84
C ALA A 127 -11.19 -7.16 -2.67
N ILE A 128 -12.44 -7.55 -2.97
CA ILE A 128 -13.48 -7.77 -1.95
C ILE A 128 -13.10 -8.91 -1.02
N ILE A 129 -12.63 -10.03 -1.56
CA ILE A 129 -12.18 -11.19 -0.77
C ILE A 129 -11.00 -10.81 0.11
N THR A 130 -10.01 -10.08 -0.42
CA THR A 130 -8.83 -9.66 0.35
C THR A 130 -9.20 -8.71 1.49
N ALA A 131 -10.02 -7.69 1.21
CA ALA A 131 -10.48 -6.76 2.24
C ALA A 131 -11.40 -7.44 3.28
N GLY A 132 -12.29 -8.33 2.82
CA GLY A 132 -13.18 -9.12 3.68
C GLY A 132 -12.40 -10.08 4.57
N PHE A 133 -11.42 -10.80 4.01
CA PHE A 133 -10.53 -11.66 4.78
C PHE A 133 -9.80 -10.87 5.86
N ALA A 134 -9.19 -9.73 5.51
CA ALA A 134 -8.49 -8.88 6.46
C ALA A 134 -9.40 -8.42 7.63
N LEU A 135 -10.66 -8.06 7.36
CA LEU A 135 -11.57 -7.54 8.39
C LEU A 135 -12.21 -8.63 9.26
N PHE A 136 -12.62 -9.74 8.65
CA PHE A 136 -13.51 -10.72 9.27
C PHE A 136 -12.81 -12.03 9.63
N VAL A 137 -11.79 -12.45 8.87
CA VAL A 137 -11.00 -13.65 9.17
C VAL A 137 -9.81 -13.26 10.03
N TYR A 138 -10.09 -13.12 11.32
CA TYR A 138 -9.17 -12.56 12.30
C TYR A 138 -9.29 -13.28 13.63
N GLN A 139 -8.14 -13.70 14.16
CA GLN A 139 -7.99 -14.12 15.54
C GLN A 139 -6.86 -13.32 16.18
N ARG A 140 -7.15 -12.76 17.36
CA ARG A 140 -6.21 -11.91 18.08
C ARG A 140 -4.99 -12.70 18.54
N GLY A 141 -3.80 -12.13 18.34
CA GLY A 141 -2.52 -12.75 18.73
C GLY A 141 -2.03 -13.86 17.78
N GLU A 142 -2.84 -14.28 16.81
CA GLU A 142 -2.50 -15.34 15.86
C GLU A 142 -1.82 -14.77 14.60
N THR A 143 -0.49 -14.74 14.64
CA THR A 143 0.36 -14.24 13.54
C THR A 143 0.10 -14.94 12.21
N LEU A 144 -0.41 -16.18 12.22
CA LEU A 144 -0.73 -16.92 11.00
C LEU A 144 -1.74 -16.18 10.10
N TYR A 145 -2.75 -15.53 10.70
CA TYR A 145 -3.73 -14.74 9.93
C TYR A 145 -3.13 -13.45 9.37
N ASP A 146 -2.06 -12.91 9.99
CA ASP A 146 -1.32 -11.79 9.41
C ASP A 146 -0.53 -12.23 8.18
N VAL A 147 0.13 -13.40 8.26
CA VAL A 147 0.87 -13.98 7.13
C VAL A 147 -0.06 -14.17 5.94
N PHE A 148 -1.25 -14.74 6.13
CA PHE A 148 -2.22 -14.89 5.04
C PHE A 148 -2.72 -13.55 4.50
N ALA A 149 -2.98 -12.56 5.36
CA ALA A 149 -3.42 -11.24 4.91
C ALA A 149 -2.35 -10.54 4.06
N PHE A 150 -1.08 -10.57 4.49
CA PHE A 150 0.03 -10.04 3.70
C PHE A 150 0.27 -10.83 2.42
N LEU A 151 0.09 -12.16 2.43
CA LEU A 151 0.19 -12.99 1.23
C LEU A 151 -0.87 -12.61 0.20
N PHE A 152 -2.12 -12.41 0.61
CA PHE A 152 -3.19 -11.98 -0.29
C PHE A 152 -2.93 -10.60 -0.88
N ILE A 153 -2.48 -9.64 -0.06
CA ILE A 153 -2.07 -8.31 -0.54
C ILE A 153 -0.87 -8.41 -1.49
N PHE A 154 0.13 -9.25 -1.20
CA PHE A 154 1.30 -9.45 -2.06
C PHE A 154 0.90 -10.00 -3.43
N ILE A 155 0.09 -11.07 -3.46
CA ILE A 155 -0.44 -11.63 -4.71
C ILE A 155 -1.24 -10.56 -5.46
N PHE A 156 -2.09 -9.80 -4.76
CA PHE A 156 -2.88 -8.75 -5.39
C PHE A 156 -1.98 -7.69 -6.05
N MET A 157 -0.99 -7.21 -5.30
CA MET A 157 -0.01 -6.23 -5.75
C MET A 157 0.76 -6.76 -6.96
N ALA A 158 1.23 -8.00 -6.92
CA ALA A 158 1.99 -8.63 -8.01
C ALA A 158 1.14 -8.75 -9.29
N VAL A 159 -0.12 -9.21 -9.19
CA VAL A 159 -1.01 -9.35 -10.35
C VAL A 159 -1.26 -8.02 -11.06
N ILE A 160 -1.28 -6.90 -10.33
CA ILE A 160 -1.48 -5.57 -10.93
C ILE A 160 -0.17 -4.95 -11.41
N TYR A 161 0.86 -4.97 -10.57
CA TYR A 161 2.08 -4.20 -10.82
C TYR A 161 3.10 -4.93 -11.69
N ILE A 162 3.06 -6.27 -11.81
CA ILE A 162 3.92 -6.98 -12.79
C ILE A 162 3.54 -6.60 -14.23
N PRO A 163 2.26 -6.68 -14.66
CA PRO A 163 1.87 -6.20 -15.99
C PRO A 163 2.16 -4.71 -16.19
N PHE A 164 1.94 -3.90 -15.15
CA PHE A 164 2.25 -2.48 -15.16
C PHE A 164 3.74 -2.22 -15.41
N PHE A 165 4.62 -2.96 -14.74
CA PHE A 165 6.05 -2.90 -14.93
C PHE A 165 6.44 -3.24 -16.37
N ILE A 166 5.91 -4.35 -16.90
CA ILE A 166 6.19 -4.81 -18.26
C ILE A 166 5.78 -3.74 -19.28
N GLU A 167 4.55 -3.22 -19.18
CA GLU A 167 4.04 -2.17 -20.07
C GLU A 167 4.87 -0.89 -19.96
N SER A 168 5.20 -0.45 -18.75
CA SER A 168 6.04 0.74 -18.52
C SER A 168 7.44 0.56 -19.11
N PHE A 169 8.04 -0.63 -18.95
CA PHE A 169 9.37 -0.91 -19.45
C PHE A 169 9.42 -1.06 -20.98
N GLN A 170 8.36 -1.59 -21.58
CA GLN A 170 8.19 -1.58 -23.04
C GLN A 170 8.11 -0.14 -23.56
N SER A 171 7.23 0.69 -22.98
CA SER A 171 7.13 2.11 -23.36
C SER A 171 8.44 2.88 -23.16
N PHE A 172 9.24 2.54 -22.16
CA PHE A 172 10.59 3.08 -21.98
C PHE A 172 11.53 2.74 -23.14
N LYS A 173 11.47 1.51 -23.67
CA LYS A 173 12.30 1.09 -24.80
C LYS A 173 11.85 1.73 -26.11
N ASP A 174 10.54 1.83 -26.30
CA ASP A 174 9.93 2.25 -27.58
C ASP A 174 9.87 3.78 -27.74
N THR A 175 10.06 4.56 -26.66
CA THR A 175 9.98 6.02 -26.71
C THR A 175 11.34 6.67 -26.93
N ASP A 176 11.45 7.49 -27.97
CA ASP A 176 12.66 8.28 -28.27
C ASP A 176 12.74 9.59 -27.47
N ASN A 177 11.59 10.14 -27.07
CA ASN A 177 11.56 11.35 -26.27
C ASN A 177 12.14 11.11 -24.87
N LYS A 178 13.28 11.75 -24.58
CA LYS A 178 14.04 11.60 -23.33
C LYS A 178 13.21 11.88 -22.06
N VAL A 179 12.26 12.82 -22.11
CA VAL A 179 11.40 13.16 -20.96
C VAL A 179 10.44 12.01 -20.66
N PHE A 180 9.74 11.51 -21.68
CA PHE A 180 8.82 10.38 -21.52
C PHE A 180 9.55 9.07 -21.20
N LYS A 181 10.73 8.86 -21.79
CA LYS A 181 11.61 7.74 -21.47
C LYS A 181 11.94 7.69 -19.98
N THR A 182 12.41 8.80 -19.42
CA THR A 182 12.71 8.89 -17.98
C THR A 182 11.46 8.67 -17.11
N ALA A 183 10.31 9.18 -17.55
CA ALA A 183 9.04 8.96 -16.86
C ALA A 183 8.67 7.48 -16.81
N PHE A 184 8.66 6.78 -17.95
CA PHE A 184 8.35 5.35 -18.02
C PHE A 184 9.31 4.47 -17.21
N LEU A 185 10.61 4.81 -17.20
CA LEU A 185 11.56 4.12 -16.32
C LEU A 185 11.22 4.31 -14.84
N SER A 186 10.86 5.53 -14.44
CA SER A 186 10.45 5.84 -13.06
C SER A 186 9.20 5.05 -12.65
N LEU A 187 8.28 4.84 -13.59
CA LEU A 187 7.08 4.02 -13.39
C LEU A 187 7.38 2.53 -13.26
N ALA A 188 8.32 2.02 -14.05
CA ALA A 188 8.79 0.65 -13.92
C ALA A 188 9.44 0.42 -12.55
N ILE A 189 10.32 1.33 -12.13
CA ILE A 189 10.98 1.27 -10.82
C ILE A 189 9.94 1.34 -9.68
N MET A 190 8.97 2.26 -9.78
CA MET A 190 7.85 2.37 -8.84
C MET A 190 7.11 1.03 -8.68
N ALA A 191 6.79 0.37 -9.79
CA ALA A 191 6.05 -0.89 -9.77
C ALA A 191 6.79 -2.01 -9.04
N ILE A 192 8.11 -2.14 -9.26
CA ILE A 192 8.93 -3.11 -8.53
C ILE A 192 8.90 -2.82 -7.03
N PHE A 193 9.13 -1.57 -6.63
CA PHE A 193 9.15 -1.24 -5.21
C PHE A 193 7.80 -1.47 -4.54
N PHE A 194 6.68 -1.16 -5.20
CA PHE A 194 5.36 -1.48 -4.66
C PHE A 194 5.15 -2.99 -4.44
N ILE A 195 5.69 -3.86 -5.30
CA ILE A 195 5.64 -5.32 -5.10
C ILE A 195 6.50 -5.75 -3.90
N LEU A 196 7.68 -5.14 -3.75
CA LEU A 196 8.62 -5.49 -2.68
C LEU A 196 8.14 -5.07 -1.28
N VAL A 197 7.25 -4.08 -1.16
CA VAL A 197 6.67 -3.64 0.12
C VAL A 197 5.93 -4.78 0.84
N PRO A 198 4.83 -5.34 0.29
CA PRO A 198 4.12 -6.43 0.95
C PRO A 198 4.94 -7.71 1.01
N LEU A 199 5.87 -7.95 0.08
CA LEU A 199 6.80 -9.07 0.18
C LEU A 199 7.68 -8.97 1.44
N SER A 200 8.24 -7.78 1.69
CA SER A 200 9.10 -7.54 2.84
C SER A 200 8.31 -7.67 4.16
N PHE A 201 7.10 -7.13 4.22
CA PHE A 201 6.24 -7.34 5.39
C PHE A 201 5.80 -8.81 5.56
N LEU A 202 5.55 -9.53 4.47
CA LEU A 202 5.24 -10.96 4.53
C LEU A 202 6.41 -11.75 5.13
N ILE A 203 7.63 -11.47 4.68
CA ILE A 203 8.85 -12.09 5.24
C ILE A 203 8.96 -11.75 6.73
N ASP A 204 8.75 -10.50 7.13
CA ASP A 204 8.76 -10.09 8.54
C ASP A 204 7.74 -10.90 9.38
N ARG A 205 6.51 -11.11 8.87
CA ARG A 205 5.49 -11.91 9.57
C ARG A 205 5.82 -13.39 9.63
N ILE A 206 6.43 -13.95 8.59
CA ILE A 206 6.90 -15.34 8.61
C ILE A 206 8.00 -15.51 9.67
N LEU A 207 8.91 -14.53 9.80
CA LEU A 207 9.93 -14.55 10.85
C LEU A 207 9.32 -14.47 12.25
N ILE A 208 8.28 -13.67 12.45
CA ILE A 208 7.52 -13.62 13.72
C ILE A 208 6.86 -14.97 14.00
N LEU A 209 6.22 -15.57 13.00
CA LEU A 209 5.59 -16.89 13.12
C LEU A 209 6.61 -17.98 13.51
N ALA A 210 7.87 -17.84 13.06
CA ALA A 210 8.98 -18.71 13.44
C ALA A 210 9.60 -18.39 14.82
N GLY A 211 9.00 -17.50 15.61
CA GLY A 211 9.45 -17.12 16.96
C GLY A 211 10.32 -15.86 17.02
N GLY A 212 10.42 -15.09 15.93
CA GLY A 212 11.15 -13.82 15.91
C GLY A 212 10.42 -12.68 16.64
N PRO A 213 11.14 -11.63 17.08
CA PRO A 213 10.58 -10.54 17.89
C PRO A 213 9.74 -9.50 17.10
N GLY A 214 9.61 -9.68 15.78
CA GLY A 214 9.05 -8.69 14.86
C GLY A 214 9.93 -7.46 14.67
N PHE A 215 9.51 -6.55 13.78
CA PHE A 215 10.32 -5.40 13.39
C PHE A 215 11.73 -5.81 12.90
N SER A 216 11.79 -6.88 12.11
CA SER A 216 13.03 -7.33 11.50
C SER A 216 13.56 -6.31 10.50
N LEU A 217 14.75 -6.56 9.94
CA LEU A 217 15.27 -5.76 8.83
C LEU A 217 14.25 -5.58 7.70
N PHE A 218 13.45 -6.61 7.40
CA PHE A 218 12.44 -6.57 6.34
C PHE A 218 11.31 -5.58 6.63
N TYR A 219 10.98 -5.36 7.90
CA TYR A 219 10.03 -4.32 8.29
C TYR A 219 10.50 -2.94 7.82
N PHE A 220 11.74 -2.58 8.13
CA PHE A 220 12.32 -1.29 7.77
C PHE A 220 12.60 -1.20 6.27
N LEU A 221 12.97 -2.32 5.64
CA LEU A 221 13.19 -2.38 4.20
C LEU A 221 11.89 -2.15 3.42
N ALA A 222 10.76 -2.67 3.89
CA ALA A 222 9.44 -2.39 3.31
C ALA A 222 9.17 -0.89 3.25
N TRP A 223 9.45 -0.19 4.34
CA TRP A 223 9.27 1.25 4.43
C TRP A 223 10.23 2.06 3.55
N ILE A 224 11.47 1.61 3.39
CA ILE A 224 12.41 2.18 2.41
C ILE A 224 11.86 2.02 0.99
N PHE A 225 11.29 0.86 0.67
CA PHE A 225 10.63 0.63 -0.62
C PHE A 225 9.41 1.51 -0.82
N VAL A 226 8.63 1.84 0.23
CA VAL A 226 7.55 2.84 0.14
C VAL A 226 8.09 4.19 -0.33
N ILE A 227 9.22 4.67 0.22
CA ILE A 227 9.84 5.93 -0.19
C ILE A 227 10.22 5.89 -1.68
N PHE A 228 10.90 4.83 -2.12
CA PHE A 228 11.29 4.70 -3.53
C PHE A 228 10.08 4.57 -4.47
N ALA A 229 9.03 3.87 -4.05
CA ALA A 229 7.79 3.79 -4.82
C ALA A 229 7.14 5.18 -4.98
N ILE A 230 7.05 5.95 -3.90
CA ILE A 230 6.52 7.33 -3.92
C ILE A 230 7.36 8.22 -4.85
N LEU A 231 8.69 8.15 -4.76
CA LEU A 231 9.59 8.93 -5.63
C LEU A 231 9.43 8.53 -7.10
N GLY A 232 9.37 7.23 -7.40
CA GLY A 232 9.15 6.73 -8.76
C GLY A 232 7.82 7.19 -9.34
N ALA A 233 6.75 7.17 -8.56
CA ALA A 233 5.45 7.70 -8.95
C ALA A 233 5.49 9.22 -9.23
N TYR A 234 6.23 9.97 -8.43
CA TYR A 234 6.40 11.41 -8.66
C TYR A 234 7.13 11.73 -9.96
N PHE A 235 8.28 11.09 -10.19
CA PHE A 235 9.03 11.30 -11.41
C PHE A 235 8.36 10.73 -12.65
N GLY A 236 7.55 9.68 -12.49
CA GLY A 236 6.82 9.04 -13.58
C GLY A 236 5.53 9.74 -13.99
N TYR A 237 4.77 10.31 -13.04
CA TYR A 237 3.46 10.91 -13.33
C TYR A 237 3.35 12.40 -13.04
N ILE A 238 4.01 12.90 -11.99
CA ILE A 238 3.77 14.25 -11.46
C ILE A 238 4.74 15.24 -12.09
N ARG A 239 6.02 14.89 -12.23
CA ARG A 239 7.04 15.79 -12.78
C ARG A 239 6.96 16.01 -14.30
N PRO A 240 6.63 15.02 -15.15
CA PRO A 240 6.62 15.24 -16.59
C PRO A 240 5.61 16.34 -16.94
N LYS A 241 6.11 17.42 -17.55
CA LYS A 241 5.27 18.43 -18.20
C LYS A 241 4.62 17.72 -19.38
N SER A 242 3.29 17.64 -19.41
CA SER A 242 2.65 17.30 -20.68
C SER A 242 2.82 18.55 -21.53
N GLU A 243 3.51 18.44 -22.65
CA GLU A 243 3.33 19.41 -23.72
C GLU A 243 1.83 19.44 -24.03
N LYS A 244 1.28 20.66 -24.08
CA LYS A 244 -0.13 20.89 -24.43
C LYS A 244 -0.34 20.51 -25.88
#